data_AF-A0A0A8WS24-F1
#
_entry.id   AF-A0A0A8WS24-F1
#
_cell.length_a   1.000
_cell.length_b   1.000
_cell.length_c   1.000
_cell.angle_alpha   90.00
_cell.angle_beta   90.00
_cell.angle_gamma   90.00
#
_symmetry.space_group_name_H-M   'P 1'
#
loop_
_entity.id
_entity.type
_entity.pdbx_description
1 polymer ?
#
loop_
_entity_poly.entity_id
_entity_poly.type
_entity_poly.pdbx_seq_one_letter_code
_entity_poly.pdbx_strand_id
1 'polypeptide(L)'
;MFTTFFLMTLVSILLLPACIWLYALADVLINEFHNFGVKLIWLVLLCSFPPIATIFYYLIGRSQRITFHRAGKPVMLVILLVPVIAITAIYMLYIGDSAPYREVIPNTITI
;
A
#
# COMPACT_ATOMS: atom_id res chain seq x y z
N MET A 1 1.74 24.01 0.21
CA MET A 1 0.56 23.32 0.78
C MET A 1 -0.07 22.35 -0.22
N PHE A 2 -0.62 22.81 -1.36
CA PHE A 2 -1.23 21.92 -2.38
C PHE A 2 -0.27 20.88 -2.97
N THR A 3 0.96 21.27 -3.31
CA THR A 3 1.96 20.36 -3.91
C THR A 3 2.34 19.21 -2.98
N THR A 4 2.54 19.49 -1.69
CA THR A 4 2.88 18.48 -0.68
C THR A 4 1.77 17.45 -0.53
N PHE A 5 0.51 17.92 -0.49
CA PHE A 5 -0.68 17.09 -0.43
C PHE A 5 -0.82 16.17 -1.65
N PHE A 6 -0.62 16.73 -2.85
CA PHE A 6 -0.66 15.99 -4.10
C PHE A 6 0.40 14.88 -4.14
N LEU A 7 1.65 15.19 -3.77
CA LEU A 7 2.74 14.21 -3.73
C LEU A 7 2.47 13.09 -2.73
N MET A 8 1.98 13.40 -1.53
CA MET A 8 1.69 12.39 -0.50
C MET A 8 0.54 11.45 -0.89
N THR A 9 -0.50 12.01 -1.51
CA THR A 9 -1.63 11.21 -2.03
C THR A 9 -1.15 10.28 -3.15
N LEU A 10 -0.32 10.80 -4.06
CA LEU A 10 0.25 10.01 -5.16
C LEU A 10 1.12 8.87 -4.64
N VAL A 11 2.01 9.12 -3.68
CA VAL A 11 2.85 8.09 -3.05
C VAL A 11 1.99 7.00 -2.40
N SER A 12 0.92 7.39 -1.71
CA SER A 12 0.02 6.44 -1.03
C SER A 12 -0.70 5.50 -2.01
N ILE A 13 -1.14 6.04 -3.15
CA ILE A 13 -1.78 5.27 -4.24
C ILE A 13 -0.78 4.31 -4.90
N LEU A 14 0.50 4.67 -4.98
CA LEU A 14 1.56 3.80 -5.52
C LEU A 14 2.01 2.73 -4.51
N LEU A 15 2.01 3.03 -3.21
CA LEU A 15 2.51 2.13 -2.18
C LEU A 15 1.59 0.91 -1.99
N LEU A 16 0.27 1.13 -1.99
CA LEU A 16 -0.73 0.06 -1.85
C LEU A 16 -0.56 -1.09 -2.85
N PRO A 17 -0.59 -0.86 -4.18
CA PRO A 17 -0.41 -1.92 -5.16
C PRO A 17 0.98 -2.54 -5.10
N ALA A 18 2.03 -1.76 -4.76
CA ALA A 18 3.37 -2.30 -4.58
C ALA A 18 3.44 -3.30 -3.42
N CYS A 19 2.81 -3.00 -2.28
CA CYS A 19 2.78 -3.93 -1.14
C CYS A 19 1.97 -5.19 -1.45
N ILE A 20 0.84 -5.07 -2.16
CA ILE A 20 0.02 -6.23 -2.57
C ILE A 20 0.79 -7.13 -3.54
N TRP A 21 1.53 -6.53 -4.47
CA TRP A 21 2.42 -7.25 -5.39
C TRP A 21 3.54 -7.98 -4.66
N LEU A 22 4.26 -7.30 -3.77
CA LEU A 22 5.32 -7.91 -2.96
C LEU A 22 4.78 -9.07 -2.11
N TYR A 23 3.58 -8.91 -1.55
CA TYR A 23 2.91 -9.99 -0.86
C TYR A 23 2.64 -11.18 -1.79
N ALA A 24 2.14 -10.96 -3.01
CA ALA A 24 1.89 -12.04 -3.96
C ALA A 24 3.17 -12.77 -4.34
N LEU A 25 4.27 -12.03 -4.54
CA LEU A 25 5.58 -12.59 -4.83
C LEU A 25 6.09 -13.46 -3.66
N ALA A 26 6.01 -12.95 -2.43
CA ALA A 26 6.36 -13.70 -1.24
C ALA A 26 5.48 -14.96 -1.07
N ASP A 27 4.18 -14.84 -1.34
CA ASP A 27 3.22 -15.96 -1.28
C ASP A 27 3.57 -17.05 -2.30
N VAL A 28 4.03 -16.70 -3.51
CA VAL A 28 4.53 -17.67 -4.50
C VAL A 28 5.84 -18.32 -4.07
N LEU A 29 6.78 -17.53 -3.53
CA LEU A 29 8.09 -18.02 -3.09
C LEU A 29 7.96 -19.02 -1.94
N ILE A 30 7.15 -18.69 -0.94
CA ILE A 30 7.00 -19.46 0.30
C ILE A 30 6.14 -20.70 0.10
N ASN A 31 5.05 -20.61 -0.67
CA ASN A 31 4.15 -21.75 -0.85
C ASN A 31 4.69 -22.76 -1.88
N GLU A 32 4.35 -24.02 -1.68
CA GLU A 32 4.55 -25.08 -2.67
C GLU A 32 3.35 -25.18 -3.61
N PHE A 33 3.64 -25.47 -4.88
CA PHE A 33 2.65 -25.61 -5.95
C PHE A 33 2.62 -27.04 -6.44
N HIS A 34 1.47 -27.45 -7.01
CA HIS A 34 1.29 -28.80 -7.53
C HIS A 34 2.34 -29.18 -8.57
N ASN A 35 2.76 -28.20 -9.37
CA ASN A 35 3.80 -28.36 -10.38
C ASN A 35 4.85 -27.27 -10.23
N PHE A 36 6.13 -27.65 -10.24
CA PHE A 36 7.24 -26.68 -10.19
C PHE A 36 7.18 -25.68 -11.37
N GLY A 37 6.79 -26.15 -12.56
CA GLY A 37 6.59 -25.28 -13.72
C GLY A 37 5.54 -24.20 -13.50
N VAL A 38 4.45 -24.50 -12.79
CA VAL A 38 3.39 -23.52 -12.47
C VAL A 38 3.91 -22.44 -11.53
N LYS A 39 4.72 -22.83 -10.53
CA LYS A 39 5.40 -21.87 -9.63
C LYS A 39 6.30 -20.91 -10.42
N LEU A 40 7.09 -21.43 -11.34
CA LEU A 40 7.96 -20.63 -12.21
C LEU A 40 7.17 -19.65 -13.09
N ILE A 41 6.08 -20.11 -13.71
CA ILE A 41 5.22 -19.25 -14.54
C ILE A 41 4.68 -18.07 -13.72
N TRP A 42 4.18 -18.32 -12.51
CA TRP A 42 3.70 -17.25 -11.64
C TRP A 42 4.79 -16.28 -11.24
N LEU A 43 5.99 -16.78 -10.94
CA LEU A 43 7.13 -15.95 -10.54
C LEU A 43 7.57 -15.05 -11.70
N VAL A 44 7.65 -15.59 -12.92
CA VAL A 44 7.96 -14.82 -14.14
C VAL A 44 6.86 -13.80 -14.44
N LEU A 45 5.59 -14.18 -14.36
CA LEU A 45 4.47 -13.27 -14.59
C LEU A 45 4.47 -12.10 -13.58
N LEU A 46 4.65 -12.40 -12.29
CA LEU A 46 4.71 -11.38 -11.24
C LEU A 46 5.91 -10.44 -11.43
N CYS A 47 7.04 -10.93 -11.95
CA CYS A 47 8.21 -10.11 -12.20
C CYS A 47 8.07 -9.25 -13.47
N SER A 48 7.46 -9.79 -14.53
CA SER A 48 7.32 -9.11 -15.82
C SER A 48 6.14 -8.13 -15.87
N PHE A 49 5.02 -8.46 -15.20
CA PHE A 49 3.79 -7.66 -15.23
C PHE A 49 3.18 -7.52 -13.84
N PRO A 50 3.81 -6.75 -12.92
CA PRO A 50 3.42 -6.68 -11.52
C PRO A 50 1.92 -6.45 -11.30
N PRO A 51 1.26 -5.40 -11.86
CA PRO A 51 -0.13 -5.12 -11.51
C PRO A 51 -1.07 -6.21 -12.01
N ILE A 52 -0.91 -6.61 -13.27
CA ILE A 52 -1.79 -7.55 -13.97
C ILE A 52 -1.61 -8.96 -13.40
N ALA A 53 -0.37 -9.42 -13.26
CA ALA A 53 -0.07 -10.74 -12.73
C ALA A 53 -0.50 -10.88 -11.27
N THR A 54 -0.40 -9.81 -10.46
CA THR A 54 -0.92 -9.82 -9.10
C THR A 54 -2.42 -10.11 -9.10
N ILE A 55 -3.21 -9.39 -9.90
CA ILE A 55 -4.66 -9.62 -9.98
C ILE A 55 -4.96 -11.07 -10.38
N PHE A 56 -4.34 -11.58 -11.44
CA PHE A 56 -4.52 -12.96 -11.87
C PHE A 56 -4.07 -13.98 -10.82
N TYR A 57 -3.01 -13.69 -10.07
CA TYR A 57 -2.53 -14.56 -9.01
C TYR A 57 -3.57 -14.73 -7.91
N TYR A 58 -4.22 -13.65 -7.49
CA TYR A 58 -5.28 -13.71 -6.48
C TYR A 58 -6.54 -14.41 -6.98
N LEU A 59 -6.87 -14.28 -8.26
CA LEU A 59 -8.05 -14.91 -8.86
C LEU A 59 -7.86 -16.42 -9.11
N ILE A 60 -6.74 -16.81 -9.71
CA ILE A 60 -6.51 -18.17 -10.21
C ILE A 60 -5.27 -18.80 -9.57
N GLY A 61 -4.15 -18.06 -9.45
CA GLY A 61 -2.89 -18.63 -8.99
C GLY A 61 -2.94 -19.20 -7.56
N ARG A 62 -3.69 -18.56 -6.67
CA ARG A 62 -3.87 -18.99 -5.27
C ARG A 62 -4.59 -20.33 -5.11
N SER A 63 -5.34 -20.82 -6.10
CA SER A 63 -5.97 -22.15 -6.01
C SER A 63 -5.00 -23.27 -6.40
N GLN A 64 -3.87 -22.94 -7.01
CA GLN A 64 -2.89 -23.90 -7.55
C GLN A 64 -1.78 -24.28 -6.55
N ARG A 65 -1.76 -23.64 -5.37
CA ARG A 65 -0.83 -23.96 -4.27
C ARG A 65 -1.34 -25.14 -3.45
N ILE A 66 -0.42 -25.99 -2.99
CA ILE A 66 -0.70 -27.15 -2.13
C ILE A 66 -0.67 -26.73 -0.65
N THR A 67 0.31 -25.91 -0.29
CA THR A 67 0.50 -25.49 1.10
C THR A 67 -0.35 -24.26 1.40
N PHE A 68 -1.12 -24.33 2.49
CA PHE A 68 -1.95 -23.22 2.95
C PHE A 68 -1.32 -22.56 4.16
N HIS A 69 -0.41 -21.60 3.93
CA HIS A 69 0.16 -20.83 5.04
C HIS A 69 -0.89 -19.89 5.64
N ARG A 70 -1.34 -20.18 6.87
CA ARG A 70 -2.47 -19.50 7.54
C ARG A 70 -2.20 -18.02 7.87
N ALA A 71 -0.93 -17.65 8.01
CA ALA A 71 -0.49 -16.29 8.32
C ALA A 71 -0.77 -15.27 7.19
N GLY A 72 -1.10 -15.73 5.98
CA GLY A 72 -1.32 -14.83 4.85
C GLY A 72 -2.51 -13.88 5.00
N LYS A 73 -3.59 -14.33 5.65
CA LYS A 73 -4.81 -13.52 5.84
C LYS A 73 -4.60 -12.30 6.77
N PRO A 74 -4.04 -12.46 7.99
CA PRO A 74 -3.78 -11.30 8.86
C PRO A 74 -2.73 -10.37 8.27
N VAL A 75 -1.67 -10.88 7.63
CA VAL A 75 -0.64 -10.04 7.00
C VAL A 75 -1.21 -9.20 5.87
N MET A 76 -2.09 -9.77 5.04
CA MET A 76 -2.78 -9.02 3.98
C MET A 76 -3.68 -7.92 4.52
N LEU A 77 -4.38 -8.17 5.64
CA LEU A 77 -5.17 -7.14 6.32
C LEU A 77 -4.29 -6.03 6.88
N VAL A 78 -3.15 -6.37 7.50
CA VAL A 78 -2.20 -5.39 8.04
C VAL A 78 -1.60 -4.53 6.91
N ILE A 79 -1.17 -5.15 5.81
CA ILE A 79 -0.64 -4.44 4.63
C ILE A 79 -1.68 -3.49 4.03
N LEU A 80 -2.96 -3.83 4.07
CA LEU A 80 -4.03 -2.97 3.58
C LEU A 80 -4.38 -1.85 4.57
N LEU A 81 -4.38 -2.14 5.87
CA LEU A 81 -4.73 -1.19 6.92
C LEU A 81 -3.63 -0.16 7.20
N VAL A 82 -2.36 -0.56 7.17
CA VAL A 82 -1.22 0.33 7.45
C VAL A 82 -1.21 1.60 6.58
N PRO A 83 -1.27 1.52 5.24
CA PRO A 83 -1.30 2.72 4.40
C PRO A 83 -2.59 3.52 4.61
N VAL A 84 -3.74 2.87 4.82
CA VAL A 84 -5.00 3.58 5.10
C VAL A 84 -4.92 4.37 6.41
N ILE A 85 -4.37 3.78 7.47
CA ILE A 85 -4.17 4.43 8.78
C ILE A 85 -3.13 5.56 8.66
N ALA A 86 -2.03 5.34 7.92
CA ALA A 86 -1.03 6.38 7.69
C ALA A 86 -1.64 7.58 6.95
N ILE A 87 -2.46 7.33 5.92
CA ILE A 87 -3.20 8.37 5.20
C ILE A 87 -4.10 9.11 6.19
N THR A 88 -4.99 8.43 6.91
CA THR A 88 -5.95 9.10 7.82
C THR A 88 -5.26 9.89 8.93
N ALA A 89 -4.17 9.37 9.51
CA ALA A 89 -3.38 10.07 10.51
C ALA A 89 -2.74 11.35 9.95
N ILE A 90 -2.20 11.31 8.73
CA ILE A 90 -1.62 12.48 8.07
C ILE A 90 -2.69 13.53 7.78
N TYR A 91 -3.85 13.13 7.27
CA TYR A 91 -4.97 14.04 7.06
C TYR A 91 -5.42 14.71 8.37
N MET A 92 -5.47 13.96 9.48
CA MET A 92 -5.81 14.53 10.79
C MET A 92 -4.76 15.52 11.31
N LEU A 93 -3.46 15.21 11.16
CA LEU A 93 -2.39 16.14 11.54
C LEU A 93 -2.39 17.42 10.69
N TYR A 94 -2.69 17.30 9.40
CA TYR A 94 -2.78 18.44 8.49
C TYR A 94 -3.92 19.41 8.86
N ILE A 95 -5.07 18.89 9.31
CA ILE A 95 -6.20 19.73 9.78
C ILE A 95 -5.85 20.45 11.09
N GLY A 96 -5.11 19.80 12.00
CA GLY A 96 -4.76 20.37 13.31
C GLY A 96 -3.82 21.58 13.24
N ASP A 97 -2.98 21.68 12.21
CA ASP A 97 -2.02 22.79 12.03
C ASP A 97 -2.63 24.03 11.36
N SER A 98 -3.92 24.00 11.00
CA SER A 98 -4.63 25.11 10.34
C SER A 98 -5.06 26.23 11.32
N ALA A 99 -4.40 26.37 12.47
CA ALA A 99 -4.71 27.43 13.42
C ALA A 99 -4.53 28.79 12.71
N PRO A 100 -5.55 29.69 12.71
CA PRO A 100 -5.42 30.97 12.05
C PRO A 100 -4.28 31.74 12.71
N TYR A 101 -3.30 32.16 11.91
CA TYR A 101 -2.25 33.07 12.34
C TYR A 101 -2.93 34.29 12.96
N ARG A 102 -2.88 34.41 14.28
CA ARG A 102 -3.35 35.62 14.96
C ARG A 102 -2.32 36.67 14.63
N GLU A 103 -2.65 37.59 13.73
CA GLU A 103 -1.86 38.81 13.59
C GLU A 103 -1.86 39.51 14.95
N VAL A 104 -0.73 39.42 15.65
CA VAL A 104 -0.47 40.26 16.82
C VAL A 104 -0.19 41.64 16.26
N ILE A 105 -1.26 42.43 16.07
CA ILE A 105 -1.13 43.83 15.65
C ILE A 105 -0.36 44.54 16.76
N PRO A 106 0.87 45.04 16.49
CA PRO A 106 1.59 45.82 17.47
C PRO A 106 0.81 47.12 17.70
N ASN A 107 0.54 47.41 18.97
CA ASN A 107 -0.17 48.57 19.51
C ASN A 107 0.55 49.92 19.28
N THR A 108 1.42 50.01 18.27
CA THR A 108 2.26 51.18 17.98
C THR A 108 1.65 52.08 16.89
N ILE A 109 0.57 51.66 16.22
CA ILE A 109 -0.01 52.38 15.06
C ILE A 109 -1.30 53.15 15.41
N THR A 110 -1.69 53.22 16.68
CA THR A 110 -2.77 54.11 17.13
C THR A 110 -2.17 55.43 17.61
N ILE A 111 -1.91 56.35 16.67
CA ILE A 111 -1.68 57.78 16.96
C ILE A 111 -2.60 58.59 16.04
#